data_AF-A0A2R6BMW9-F1
#
_entry.id   AF-A0A2R6BMW9-F1
#
_cell.length_a   1.000
_cell.length_b   1.000
_cell.length_c   1.000
_cell.angle_alpha   90.00
_cell.angle_beta   90.00
_cell.angle_gamma   90.00
#
_symmetry.space_group_name_H-M   'P 1'
#
loop_
_entity.id
_entity.type
_entity.pdbx_description
1 polymer ?
#
loop_
_entity_poly.entity_id
_entity_poly.type
_entity_poly.pdbx_seq_one_letter_code
_entity_poly.pdbx_strand_id
1 'polypeptide(L)'
;MQIFLEFFGVAVRGYYFLPIPLILIFIIPYFGIKLSSWFYVGTAALEMGIVFVLALLMLGHPAPSSSLLAPFTPTVGISSFTLSVIFSLFFFTGYGSILTLAEETRSPKSSIPKMAVLSILGIGALELLFIYASQLNWGTSSTSSFASSSIFPTYLAAKTLLGVAGLVTLGVVAYISLVKGNIAIQNAASRGLYALGRDNILPPIFSKVHPKYRSPSGAIIANELMALVIIAATYLTFYFGLGIHSGITGDAAVYLIALLTVGYLLTHVLANVSVPFYFTRKERRSLSITKHYILPLASTAATIFALTLSFTGLTGYMASLPVIVAAYLILVLILVLRIRFKHPDIIAKAGRVIPDLEP
;
A
#
# COMPACT_ATOMS: atom_id res chain seq x y z
N MET A 1 13.25 -0.77 12.17
CA MET A 1 14.23 -1.44 13.06
C MET A 1 15.61 -0.79 13.00
N GLN A 2 16.26 -0.71 11.83
CA GLN A 2 17.59 -0.07 11.70
C GLN A 2 17.63 1.35 12.32
N ILE A 3 16.77 2.25 11.85
CA ILE A 3 16.72 3.65 12.34
C ILE A 3 16.45 3.71 13.85
N PHE A 4 15.64 2.79 14.36
CA PHE A 4 15.38 2.69 15.80
C PHE A 4 16.64 2.32 16.60
N LEU A 5 17.44 1.37 16.10
CA LEU A 5 18.68 0.94 16.75
C LEU A 5 19.81 1.97 16.65
N GLU A 6 19.81 2.80 15.59
CA GLU A 6 20.75 3.91 15.44
C GLU A 6 20.61 4.93 16.58
N PHE A 7 19.42 5.13 17.15
CA PHE A 7 19.22 5.96 18.34
C PHE A 7 19.92 5.42 19.61
N PHE A 8 20.25 4.13 19.63
CA PHE A 8 20.99 3.48 20.71
C PHE A 8 22.47 3.28 20.35
N GLY A 9 22.95 3.88 19.26
CA GLY A 9 24.33 3.76 18.80
C GLY A 9 24.66 2.43 18.13
N VAL A 10 23.66 1.62 17.77
CA VAL A 10 23.86 0.30 17.15
C VAL A 10 23.66 0.42 15.64
N ALA A 11 24.74 0.41 14.88
CA ALA A 11 24.71 0.45 13.42
C ALA A 11 24.57 -0.97 12.84
N VAL A 12 23.36 -1.32 12.39
CA VAL A 12 23.07 -2.60 11.73
C VAL A 12 22.44 -2.34 10.37
N ARG A 13 22.91 -3.03 9.32
CA ARG A 13 22.34 -2.89 7.98
C ARG A 13 20.89 -3.43 7.94
N GLY A 14 19.99 -2.67 7.34
CA GLY A 14 18.55 -2.95 7.35
C GLY A 14 18.14 -4.33 6.84
N TYR A 15 18.87 -4.87 5.86
CA TYR A 15 18.56 -6.18 5.28
C TYR A 15 18.63 -7.35 6.27
N TYR A 16 19.38 -7.23 7.38
CA TYR A 16 19.41 -8.26 8.43
C TYR A 16 18.05 -8.44 9.14
N PHE A 17 17.20 -7.41 9.10
CA PHE A 17 15.88 -7.45 9.74
C PHE A 17 14.76 -7.93 8.82
N LEU A 18 15.00 -8.11 7.52
CA LEU A 18 13.98 -8.52 6.55
C LEU A 18 13.42 -9.94 6.77
N PRO A 19 14.20 -10.95 7.19
CA PRO A 19 13.67 -12.31 7.31
C PRO A 19 12.51 -12.42 8.30
N ILE A 20 12.56 -11.71 9.42
CA ILE A 20 11.54 -11.79 10.49
C ILE A 20 10.14 -11.39 9.99
N PRO A 21 9.90 -10.18 9.45
CA PRO A 21 8.58 -9.80 8.97
C PRO A 21 8.13 -10.70 7.81
N LEU A 22 9.01 -11.10 6.88
CA LEU A 22 8.67 -12.00 5.78
C LEU A 22 8.15 -13.35 6.28
N ILE A 23 8.86 -13.95 7.24
CA ILE A 23 8.43 -15.20 7.89
C ILE A 23 7.07 -15.03 8.56
N LEU A 24 6.84 -13.93 9.28
CA LEU A 24 5.54 -13.68 9.93
C LEU A 24 4.41 -13.49 8.92
N ILE A 25 4.67 -12.73 7.84
CA ILE A 25 3.72 -12.49 6.73
C ILE A 25 3.38 -13.78 6.00
N PHE A 26 4.30 -14.74 5.93
CA PHE A 26 4.04 -16.07 5.37
C PHE A 26 3.29 -16.99 6.34
N ILE A 27 3.84 -17.20 7.54
CA ILE A 27 3.36 -18.20 8.51
C ILE A 27 1.91 -17.92 8.91
N ILE A 28 1.58 -16.68 9.26
CA ILE A 28 0.26 -16.35 9.82
C ILE A 28 -0.88 -16.69 8.83
N PRO A 29 -0.86 -16.19 7.57
CA PRO A 29 -1.79 -16.62 6.53
C PRO A 29 -1.72 -18.11 6.19
N TYR A 30 -0.52 -18.69 6.10
CA TYR A 30 -0.34 -20.09 5.69
C TYR A 30 -1.03 -21.06 6.65
N PHE A 31 -0.86 -20.86 7.96
CA PHE A 31 -1.50 -21.66 9.00
C PHE A 31 -2.96 -21.26 9.26
N GLY A 32 -3.51 -20.32 8.47
CA GLY A 32 -4.89 -19.88 8.62
C GLY A 32 -5.18 -19.22 9.97
N ILE A 33 -4.16 -18.58 10.57
CA ILE A 33 -4.27 -17.96 11.89
C ILE A 33 -5.17 -16.74 11.75
N LYS A 34 -6.40 -16.86 12.26
CA LYS A 34 -7.36 -15.75 12.35
C LYS A 34 -7.07 -14.95 13.61
N LEU A 35 -6.34 -13.85 13.45
CA LEU A 35 -6.27 -12.82 14.48
C LEU A 35 -7.69 -12.30 14.76
N SER A 36 -8.05 -12.15 16.04
CA SER A 36 -9.38 -11.68 16.44
C SER A 36 -9.67 -10.30 15.84
N SER A 37 -10.89 -10.07 15.34
CA SER A 37 -11.30 -8.74 14.86
C SER A 37 -11.14 -7.67 15.93
N TRP A 38 -11.35 -8.02 17.20
CA TRP A 38 -11.11 -7.12 18.34
C TRP A 38 -9.64 -6.79 18.56
N PHE A 39 -8.73 -7.72 18.24
CA PHE A 39 -7.30 -7.45 18.28
C PHE A 39 -6.91 -6.43 17.19
N TYR A 40 -7.43 -6.59 15.95
CA TYR A 40 -7.21 -5.61 14.89
C TYR A 40 -7.76 -4.23 15.25
N VAL A 41 -8.99 -4.17 15.76
CA VAL A 41 -9.63 -2.90 16.15
C VAL A 41 -8.89 -2.26 17.32
N GLY A 42 -8.59 -3.02 18.38
CA GLY A 42 -7.91 -2.50 19.56
C GLY A 42 -6.51 -1.97 19.26
N THR A 43 -5.72 -2.71 18.47
CA THR A 43 -4.38 -2.26 18.06
C THR A 43 -4.45 -1.06 17.12
N ALA A 44 -5.38 -1.04 16.16
CA ALA A 44 -5.56 0.11 15.27
C ALA A 44 -6.00 1.37 16.03
N ALA A 45 -6.92 1.25 16.99
CA ALA A 45 -7.35 2.37 17.82
C ALA A 45 -6.20 2.92 18.69
N LEU A 46 -5.39 2.03 19.26
CA LEU A 46 -4.19 2.40 20.02
C LEU A 46 -3.15 3.09 19.14
N GLU A 47 -2.87 2.54 17.96
CA GLU A 47 -1.97 3.12 16.95
C GLU A 47 -2.42 4.54 16.56
N MET A 48 -3.69 4.71 16.20
CA MET A 48 -4.27 6.01 15.87
C MET A 48 -4.21 6.98 17.05
N GLY A 49 -4.50 6.52 18.27
CA GLY A 49 -4.42 7.33 19.48
C GLY A 49 -3.01 7.85 19.75
N ILE A 50 -1.99 6.99 19.61
CA ILE A 50 -0.59 7.37 19.81
C ILE A 50 -0.15 8.40 18.75
N VAL A 51 -0.46 8.16 17.48
CA VAL A 51 -0.14 9.09 16.39
C VAL A 51 -0.85 10.43 16.59
N PHE A 52 -2.13 10.40 16.98
CA PHE A 52 -2.92 11.59 17.24
C PHE A 52 -2.35 12.41 18.42
N VAL A 53 -2.06 11.77 19.55
CA VAL A 53 -1.46 12.44 20.71
C VAL A 53 -0.10 13.03 20.36
N LEU A 54 0.73 12.27 19.63
CA LEU A 54 2.04 12.78 19.18
C LEU A 54 1.87 14.00 18.26
N ALA A 55 0.89 13.99 17.35
CA ALA A 55 0.57 15.15 16.50
C ALA A 55 0.24 16.39 17.34
N LEU A 56 -0.61 16.24 18.37
CA LEU A 56 -0.99 17.34 19.25
C LEU A 56 0.20 17.88 20.05
N LEU A 57 1.07 17.00 20.54
CA LEU A 57 2.29 17.41 21.24
C LEU A 57 3.24 18.19 20.33
N MET A 58 3.38 17.76 19.09
CA MET A 58 4.19 18.44 18.07
C MET A 58 3.62 19.83 17.72
N LEU A 59 2.29 19.97 17.63
CA LEU A 59 1.64 21.26 17.46
C LEU A 59 1.82 22.20 18.66
N GLY A 60 1.85 21.64 19.87
CA GLY A 60 2.10 22.40 21.11
C GLY A 60 3.57 22.85 21.26
N HIS A 61 4.49 22.26 20.49
CA HIS A 61 5.92 22.56 20.53
C HIS A 61 6.46 22.86 19.12
N PRO A 62 5.98 23.92 18.46
CA PRO A 62 6.50 24.28 17.14
C PRO A 62 7.93 24.81 17.24
N ALA A 63 8.74 24.62 16.19
CA ALA A 63 10.07 25.22 16.16
C ALA A 63 9.98 26.76 16.12
N PRO A 64 10.92 27.49 16.74
CA PRO A 64 10.86 28.96 16.87
C PRO A 64 10.69 29.73 15.55
N SER A 65 11.17 29.19 14.42
CA SER A 65 11.10 29.80 13.09
C SER A 65 9.98 29.25 12.20
N SER A 66 9.05 28.49 12.78
CA SER A 66 7.94 27.90 12.02
C SER A 66 6.82 28.90 11.73
N SER A 67 6.23 28.78 10.54
CA SER A 67 5.04 29.55 10.12
C SER A 67 3.88 28.61 9.83
N LEU A 68 2.71 28.92 10.40
CA LEU A 68 1.50 28.12 10.22
C LEU A 68 1.03 28.02 8.76
N LEU A 69 1.34 29.04 7.95
CA LEU A 69 0.93 29.13 6.55
C LEU A 69 1.97 28.58 5.58
N ALA A 70 3.22 28.41 6.01
CA ALA A 70 4.29 27.96 5.13
C ALA A 70 4.06 26.58 4.49
N PRO A 71 3.45 25.57 5.15
CA PRO A 71 3.12 24.30 4.50
C PRO A 71 2.12 24.42 3.34
N PHE A 72 1.35 25.50 3.29
CA PHE A 72 0.38 25.77 2.22
C PHE A 72 0.97 26.61 1.08
N THR A 73 2.20 27.10 1.23
CA THR A 73 2.89 27.84 0.17
C THR A 73 3.82 26.90 -0.60
N PRO A 74 3.56 26.62 -1.90
CA PRO A 74 4.44 25.76 -2.69
C PRO A 74 5.79 26.46 -2.92
N THR A 75 6.86 25.88 -2.38
CA THR A 75 8.23 26.40 -2.52
C THR A 75 9.08 25.65 -3.55
N VAL A 76 8.56 24.54 -4.09
CA VAL A 76 9.26 23.68 -5.05
C VAL A 76 8.52 23.63 -6.38
N GLY A 77 9.27 23.52 -7.48
CA GLY A 77 8.70 23.39 -8.82
C GLY A 77 7.94 22.07 -9.01
N ILE A 78 7.11 22.01 -10.05
CA ILE A 78 6.27 20.84 -10.39
C ILE A 78 7.08 19.54 -10.50
N SER A 79 8.35 19.60 -10.90
CA SER A 79 9.24 18.43 -10.97
C SER A 79 9.51 17.76 -9.62
N SER A 80 9.52 18.51 -8.51
CA SER A 80 9.67 17.95 -7.16
C SER A 80 8.36 17.39 -6.59
N PHE A 81 7.23 17.69 -7.25
CA PHE A 81 5.92 17.20 -6.87
C PHE A 81 5.76 15.70 -7.16
N THR A 82 6.54 15.15 -8.10
CA THR A 82 6.39 13.78 -8.59
C THR A 82 6.56 12.70 -7.52
N LEU A 83 7.69 12.67 -6.82
CA LEU A 83 7.88 11.71 -5.73
C LEU A 83 6.86 11.96 -4.61
N SER A 84 6.54 13.22 -4.35
CA SER A 84 5.52 13.60 -3.36
C SER A 84 4.15 13.02 -3.69
N VAL A 85 3.73 13.01 -4.97
CA VAL A 85 2.48 12.39 -5.43
C VAL A 85 2.49 10.88 -5.21
N ILE A 86 3.59 10.20 -5.59
CA ILE A 86 3.74 8.76 -5.38
C ILE A 86 3.59 8.40 -3.90
N PHE A 87 4.36 9.05 -3.03
CA PHE A 87 4.32 8.74 -1.60
C PHE A 87 3.01 9.17 -0.93
N SER A 88 2.42 10.29 -1.35
CA SER A 88 1.11 10.72 -0.82
C SER A 88 0.01 9.70 -1.15
N LEU A 89 0.02 9.14 -2.36
CA LEU A 89 -0.96 8.14 -2.78
C LEU A 89 -0.71 6.78 -2.13
N PHE A 90 0.55 6.43 -1.85
CA PHE A 90 0.91 5.23 -1.11
C PHE A 90 0.19 5.16 0.25
N PHE A 91 0.08 6.27 0.98
CA PHE A 91 -0.60 6.32 2.29
C PHE A 91 -2.07 5.91 2.23
N PHE A 92 -2.72 6.06 1.07
CA PHE A 92 -4.10 5.65 0.86
C PHE A 92 -4.23 4.25 0.23
N THR A 93 -3.13 3.52 0.06
CA THR A 93 -3.20 2.14 -0.42
C THR A 93 -3.76 1.21 0.67
N GLY A 94 -4.51 0.18 0.27
CA GLY A 94 -4.99 -0.86 1.19
C GLY A 94 -6.49 -0.80 1.56
N TYR A 95 -7.23 0.26 1.22
CA TYR A 95 -8.68 0.29 1.45
C TYR A 95 -9.44 -0.80 0.67
N GLY A 96 -8.86 -1.31 -0.42
CA GLY A 96 -9.42 -2.41 -1.21
C GLY A 96 -9.61 -3.70 -0.40
N SER A 97 -8.87 -3.88 0.71
CA SER A 97 -9.03 -5.00 1.63
C SER A 97 -10.43 -5.09 2.24
N ILE A 98 -11.17 -3.97 2.32
CA ILE A 98 -12.56 -3.92 2.80
C ILE A 98 -13.45 -4.84 1.94
N LEU A 99 -13.18 -4.95 0.63
CA LEU A 99 -13.94 -5.82 -0.27
C LEU A 99 -13.78 -7.30 0.07
N THR A 100 -12.64 -7.71 0.60
CA THR A 100 -12.41 -9.12 0.99
C THR A 100 -13.12 -9.49 2.29
N LEU A 101 -13.47 -8.49 3.12
CA LEU A 101 -14.31 -8.67 4.31
C LEU A 101 -15.79 -8.38 4.03
N ALA A 102 -16.15 -8.08 2.78
CA ALA A 102 -17.53 -7.84 2.39
C ALA A 102 -18.42 -9.04 2.72
N GLU A 103 -17.91 -10.25 2.46
CA GLU A 103 -18.61 -11.51 2.71
C GLU A 103 -18.82 -11.78 4.21
N GLU A 104 -17.95 -11.24 5.06
CA GLU A 104 -18.02 -11.39 6.53
C GLU A 104 -18.84 -10.26 7.19
N THR A 105 -19.32 -9.29 6.41
CA THR A 105 -20.05 -8.11 6.91
C THR A 105 -21.56 -8.37 6.92
N ARG A 106 -22.25 -8.10 8.04
CA ARG A 106 -23.71 -8.32 8.19
C ARG A 106 -24.58 -7.56 7.16
N SER A 107 -24.15 -6.37 6.75
CA SER A 107 -24.92 -5.52 5.81
C SER A 107 -24.00 -4.88 4.77
N PRO A 108 -23.44 -5.69 3.85
CA PRO A 108 -22.33 -5.24 2.99
C PRO A 108 -22.76 -4.12 2.03
N LYS A 109 -23.96 -4.22 1.45
CA LYS A 109 -24.49 -3.25 0.46
C LYS A 109 -24.58 -1.82 1.00
N SER A 110 -24.87 -1.65 2.30
CA SER A 110 -25.01 -0.33 2.93
C SER A 110 -23.77 0.09 3.71
N SER A 111 -23.08 -0.86 4.34
CA SER A 111 -21.97 -0.55 5.24
C SER A 111 -20.66 -0.34 4.48
N ILE A 112 -20.35 -1.14 3.46
CA ILE A 112 -19.07 -1.05 2.73
C ILE A 112 -18.85 0.33 2.12
N PRO A 113 -19.81 0.92 1.36
CA PRO A 113 -19.58 2.24 0.77
C PRO A 113 -19.33 3.32 1.81
N LYS A 114 -20.11 3.32 2.90
CA LYS A 114 -19.98 4.28 4.00
C LYS A 114 -18.64 4.12 4.73
N MET A 115 -18.28 2.90 5.09
CA MET A 115 -17.04 2.60 5.79
C MET A 115 -15.82 2.92 4.93
N ALA A 116 -15.87 2.67 3.62
CA ALA A 116 -14.78 3.04 2.70
C ALA A 116 -14.55 4.55 2.69
N VAL A 117 -15.61 5.36 2.55
CA VAL A 117 -15.51 6.83 2.58
C VAL A 117 -15.03 7.32 3.95
N LEU A 118 -15.61 6.84 5.05
CA LEU A 118 -15.21 7.24 6.40
C LEU A 118 -13.77 6.86 6.72
N SER A 119 -13.30 5.69 6.26
CA SER A 119 -11.92 5.26 6.47
C SER A 119 -10.93 6.16 5.72
N ILE A 120 -11.23 6.49 4.44
CA ILE A 120 -10.39 7.37 3.63
C ILE A 120 -10.34 8.79 4.23
N LEU A 121 -11.50 9.34 4.60
CA LEU A 121 -11.55 10.68 5.20
C LEU A 121 -10.90 10.73 6.58
N GLY A 122 -11.16 9.73 7.42
CA GLY A 122 -10.60 9.65 8.77
C GLY A 122 -9.09 9.50 8.77
N ILE A 123 -8.55 8.58 7.96
CA ILE A 123 -7.10 8.40 7.84
C ILE A 123 -6.46 9.60 7.16
N GLY A 124 -7.10 10.16 6.13
CA GLY A 124 -6.60 11.35 5.45
C GLY A 124 -6.51 12.57 6.37
N ALA A 125 -7.51 12.79 7.23
CA ALA A 125 -7.48 13.87 8.20
C ALA A 125 -6.36 13.68 9.25
N LEU A 126 -6.18 12.44 9.74
CA LEU A 126 -5.12 12.12 10.70
C LEU A 126 -3.73 12.29 10.08
N GLU A 127 -3.52 11.81 8.85
CA GLU A 127 -2.27 11.95 8.12
C GLU A 127 -1.93 13.41 7.82
N LEU A 128 -2.91 14.20 7.35
CA LEU A 128 -2.72 15.64 7.12
C LEU A 128 -2.34 16.37 8.41
N LEU A 129 -3.05 16.08 9.51
CA LEU A 129 -2.72 16.63 10.82
C LEU A 129 -1.29 16.27 11.24
N PHE A 130 -0.91 15.01 11.08
CA PHE A 130 0.38 14.50 11.50
C PHE A 130 1.54 15.07 10.67
N ILE A 131 1.40 15.12 9.34
CA ILE A 131 2.39 15.72 8.44
C ILE A 131 2.52 17.22 8.74
N TYR A 132 1.40 17.93 8.90
CA TYR A 132 1.40 19.35 9.26
C TYR A 132 2.11 19.62 10.59
N ALA A 133 1.76 18.85 11.64
CA ALA A 133 2.41 18.94 12.94
C ALA A 133 3.91 18.63 12.87
N SER A 134 4.30 17.65 12.05
CA SER A 134 5.71 17.29 11.84
C SER A 134 6.54 18.40 11.22
N GLN A 135 5.98 19.09 10.25
CA GLN A 135 6.66 20.19 9.58
C GLN A 135 6.81 21.42 10.51
N LEU A 136 5.81 21.70 11.34
CA LEU A 136 5.87 22.78 12.33
C LEU A 136 6.86 22.50 13.46
N ASN A 137 6.83 21.28 14.01
CA ASN A 137 7.74 20.87 15.09
C ASN A 137 9.21 20.83 14.62
N TRP A 138 9.46 20.45 13.36
CA TRP A 138 10.80 20.49 12.79
C TRP A 138 11.25 21.92 12.44
N GLY A 139 10.32 22.74 11.93
CA GLY A 139 10.58 24.10 11.47
C GLY A 139 10.43 24.25 9.96
N THR A 140 9.51 25.12 9.56
CA THR A 140 9.14 25.33 8.16
C THR A 140 10.23 26.05 7.35
N SER A 141 11.17 26.71 8.01
CA SER A 141 12.35 27.32 7.39
C SER A 141 13.42 26.29 7.00
N SER A 142 13.33 25.06 7.52
CA SER A 142 14.37 24.04 7.43
C SER A 142 13.91 22.81 6.64
N THR A 143 12.97 22.97 5.71
CA THR A 143 12.35 21.88 4.93
C THR A 143 13.36 21.02 4.17
N SER A 144 14.47 21.60 3.69
CA SER A 144 15.52 20.83 3.02
C SER A 144 16.18 19.82 3.98
N SER A 145 16.47 20.23 5.22
CA SER A 145 17.01 19.35 6.26
C SER A 145 15.99 18.31 6.74
N PHE A 146 14.70 18.63 6.71
CA PHE A 146 13.62 17.67 7.00
C PHE A 146 13.65 16.53 5.98
N ALA A 147 13.78 16.88 4.69
CA ALA A 147 13.79 15.91 3.60
C ALA A 147 15.09 15.08 3.53
N SER A 148 16.24 15.65 3.91
CA SER A 148 17.54 14.98 3.86
C SER A 148 17.97 14.31 5.17
N SER A 149 17.14 14.36 6.21
CA SER A 149 17.46 13.77 7.52
C SER A 149 17.59 12.25 7.40
N SER A 150 18.70 11.71 7.90
CA SER A 150 18.89 10.25 8.04
C SER A 150 17.95 9.64 9.08
N ILE A 151 17.43 10.46 9.99
CA ILE A 151 16.50 10.08 11.05
C ILE A 151 15.12 10.58 10.68
N PHE A 152 14.11 9.69 10.76
CA PHE A 152 12.73 10.09 10.59
C PHE A 152 12.36 11.20 11.60
N PRO A 153 11.90 12.38 11.13
CA PRO A 153 11.53 13.50 11.99
C PRO A 153 10.56 13.14 13.10
N THR A 154 9.67 12.16 12.85
CA THR A 154 8.69 11.65 13.80
C THR A 154 9.30 10.86 14.95
N TYR A 155 10.34 10.06 14.69
CA TYR A 155 11.09 9.36 15.73
C TYR A 155 11.90 10.34 16.57
N LEU A 156 12.46 11.38 15.92
CA LEU A 156 13.14 12.45 16.64
C LEU A 156 12.16 13.18 17.56
N ALA A 157 10.99 13.58 17.06
CA ALA A 157 9.95 14.24 17.84
C ALA A 157 9.45 13.38 19.01
N ALA A 158 9.23 12.09 18.79
CA ALA A 158 8.89 11.15 19.86
C ALA A 158 9.99 11.10 20.93
N LYS A 159 11.26 11.09 20.54
CA LYS A 159 12.37 11.10 21.49
C LYS A 159 12.48 12.45 22.24
N THR A 160 12.33 13.57 21.56
CA THR A 160 12.51 14.91 22.16
C THR A 160 11.35 15.27 23.09
N LEU A 161 10.12 14.91 22.73
CA LEU A 161 8.91 15.28 23.48
C LEU A 161 8.54 14.26 24.57
N LEU A 162 8.81 12.98 24.34
CA LEU A 162 8.37 11.87 25.21
C LEU A 162 9.54 10.99 25.72
N GLY A 163 10.77 11.40 25.45
CA GLY A 163 11.97 10.67 25.86
C GLY A 163 12.13 9.32 25.15
N VAL A 164 13.00 8.48 25.72
CA VAL A 164 13.27 7.14 25.19
C VAL A 164 12.02 6.26 25.19
N ALA A 165 11.14 6.41 26.19
CA ALA A 165 9.89 5.66 26.27
C ALA A 165 8.97 5.95 25.07
N GLY A 166 8.82 7.22 24.67
CA GLY A 166 8.05 7.60 23.49
C GLY A 166 8.65 7.05 22.20
N LEU A 167 9.98 7.12 22.06
CA LEU A 167 10.70 6.55 20.92
C LEU A 167 10.48 5.03 20.79
N VAL A 168 10.62 4.29 21.89
CA VAL A 168 10.39 2.83 21.96
C VAL A 168 8.95 2.51 21.61
N THR A 169 8.01 3.24 22.20
CA THR A 169 6.57 3.05 21.95
C THR A 169 6.24 3.24 20.47
N LEU A 170 6.66 4.34 19.86
CA LEU A 170 6.42 4.60 18.44
C LEU A 170 7.08 3.55 17.55
N GLY A 171 8.32 3.14 17.85
CA GLY A 171 9.03 2.12 17.09
C GLY A 171 8.37 0.75 17.11
N VAL A 172 7.90 0.30 18.28
CA VAL A 172 7.19 -0.97 18.45
C VAL A 172 5.84 -0.93 17.73
N VAL A 173 5.09 0.15 17.93
CA VAL A 173 3.76 0.35 17.33
C VAL A 173 3.87 0.37 15.81
N ALA A 174 4.82 1.13 15.24
CA ALA A 174 5.06 1.17 13.80
C ALA A 174 5.46 -0.21 13.23
N TYR A 175 6.28 -0.97 13.94
CA TYR A 175 6.66 -2.32 13.52
C TYR A 175 5.47 -3.28 13.51
N ILE A 176 4.64 -3.26 14.57
CA ILE A 176 3.42 -4.06 14.65
C ILE A 176 2.45 -3.68 13.53
N SER A 177 2.21 -2.39 13.30
CA SER A 177 1.36 -1.89 12.21
C SER A 177 1.84 -2.41 10.85
N LEU A 178 3.15 -2.35 10.59
CA LEU A 178 3.74 -2.80 9.33
C LEU A 178 3.51 -4.30 9.11
N VAL A 179 3.81 -5.14 10.10
CA VAL A 179 3.62 -6.59 9.99
C VAL A 179 2.15 -6.93 9.82
N LYS A 180 1.28 -6.35 10.66
CA LYS A 180 -0.18 -6.53 10.62
C LYS A 180 -0.78 -6.13 9.27
N GLY A 181 -0.39 -4.98 8.74
CA GLY A 181 -0.84 -4.49 7.44
C GLY A 181 -0.44 -5.41 6.30
N ASN A 182 0.80 -5.89 6.29
CA ASN A 182 1.28 -6.81 5.26
C ASN A 182 0.61 -8.19 5.33
N ILE A 183 0.28 -8.70 6.53
CA ILE A 183 -0.52 -9.92 6.69
C ILE A 183 -1.91 -9.73 6.06
N ALA A 184 -2.55 -8.57 6.26
CA ALA A 184 -3.85 -8.28 5.65
C ALA A 184 -3.76 -8.24 4.12
N ILE A 185 -2.71 -7.61 3.57
CA ILE A 185 -2.45 -7.57 2.13
C ILE A 185 -2.20 -8.98 1.57
N GLN A 186 -1.40 -9.81 2.25
CA GLN A 186 -1.13 -11.19 1.84
C GLN A 186 -2.40 -12.04 1.80
N ASN A 187 -3.28 -11.89 2.79
CA ASN A 187 -4.58 -12.54 2.79
C ASN A 187 -5.47 -12.09 1.62
N ALA A 188 -5.52 -10.79 1.33
CA ALA A 188 -6.30 -10.27 0.21
C ALA A 188 -5.74 -10.75 -1.15
N ALA A 189 -4.43 -10.65 -1.35
CA ALA A 189 -3.74 -11.05 -2.57
C ALA A 189 -3.89 -12.55 -2.84
N SER A 190 -3.65 -13.39 -1.83
CA SER A 190 -3.76 -14.85 -1.98
C SER A 190 -5.18 -15.32 -2.28
N ARG A 191 -6.21 -14.68 -1.73
CA ARG A 191 -7.63 -14.95 -2.08
C ARG A 191 -7.95 -14.56 -3.52
N GLY A 192 -7.45 -13.42 -3.98
CA GLY A 192 -7.59 -13.00 -5.38
C GLY A 192 -6.92 -13.98 -6.35
N LEU A 193 -5.67 -14.35 -6.06
CA LEU A 193 -4.93 -15.36 -6.83
C LEU A 193 -5.62 -16.73 -6.81
N TYR A 194 -6.17 -17.13 -5.66
CA TYR A 194 -6.94 -18.36 -5.54
C TYR A 194 -8.20 -18.35 -6.40
N ALA A 195 -8.95 -17.24 -6.41
CA ALA A 195 -10.12 -17.11 -7.27
C ALA A 195 -9.76 -17.25 -8.76
N LEU A 196 -8.64 -16.65 -9.18
CA LEU A 196 -8.13 -16.81 -10.55
C LEU A 196 -7.69 -18.25 -10.85
N GLY A 197 -7.08 -18.94 -9.89
CA GLY A 197 -6.73 -20.36 -10.01
C GLY A 197 -7.95 -21.27 -10.09
N ARG A 198 -8.97 -21.02 -9.27
CA ARG A 198 -10.24 -21.76 -9.25
C ARG A 198 -10.98 -21.63 -10.57
N ASP A 199 -10.95 -20.43 -11.15
CA ASP A 199 -11.56 -20.14 -12.45
C ASP A 199 -10.69 -20.64 -13.63
N ASN A 200 -9.61 -21.40 -13.37
CA ASN A 200 -8.64 -21.94 -14.35
C ASN A 200 -7.92 -20.88 -15.20
N ILE A 201 -7.88 -19.62 -14.74
CA ILE A 201 -7.14 -18.53 -15.39
C ILE A 201 -5.64 -18.67 -15.08
N LEU A 202 -5.31 -19.08 -13.85
CA LEU A 202 -3.95 -19.36 -13.40
C LEU A 202 -3.69 -20.87 -13.29
N PRO A 203 -2.41 -21.31 -13.26
CA PRO A 203 -2.07 -22.72 -13.10
C PRO A 203 -2.71 -23.36 -11.86
N PRO A 204 -2.91 -24.70 -11.86
CA PRO A 204 -3.61 -25.41 -10.78
C PRO A 204 -2.99 -25.27 -9.38
N ILE A 205 -1.75 -24.79 -9.27
CA ILE A 205 -1.16 -24.49 -7.96
C ILE A 205 -1.94 -23.41 -7.22
N PHE A 206 -2.51 -22.43 -7.94
CA PHE A 206 -3.22 -21.31 -7.32
C PHE A 206 -4.59 -21.71 -6.75
N SER A 207 -5.21 -22.79 -7.22
CA SER A 207 -6.48 -23.33 -6.67
C SER A 207 -6.29 -24.32 -5.53
N LYS A 208 -5.06 -24.58 -5.07
CA LYS A 208 -4.81 -25.50 -3.95
C LYS A 208 -5.14 -24.87 -2.60
N VAL A 209 -5.87 -25.63 -1.79
CA VAL A 209 -6.20 -25.30 -0.40
C VAL A 209 -5.49 -26.29 0.53
N HIS A 210 -4.95 -25.81 1.65
CA HIS A 210 -4.34 -26.67 2.65
C HIS A 210 -5.39 -27.56 3.33
N PRO A 211 -5.20 -28.89 3.41
CA PRO A 211 -6.21 -29.82 3.92
C PRO A 211 -6.60 -29.56 5.38
N LYS A 212 -5.60 -29.28 6.25
CA LYS A 212 -5.82 -28.96 7.67
C LYS A 212 -6.28 -27.51 7.94
N TYR A 213 -5.52 -26.51 7.46
CA TYR A 213 -5.74 -25.10 7.79
C TYR A 213 -6.78 -24.40 6.91
N ARG A 214 -7.21 -25.02 5.81
CA ARG A 214 -8.16 -24.46 4.84
C ARG A 214 -7.74 -23.09 4.25
N SER A 215 -6.45 -22.79 4.28
CA SER A 215 -5.84 -21.61 3.66
C SER A 215 -5.53 -21.87 2.18
N PRO A 216 -5.55 -20.86 1.30
CA PRO A 216 -5.16 -20.99 -0.11
C PRO A 216 -3.63 -21.12 -0.24
N SER A 217 -3.07 -22.22 0.27
CA SER A 217 -1.64 -22.40 0.50
C SER A 217 -0.80 -22.26 -0.77
N GLY A 218 -1.30 -22.73 -1.91
CA GLY A 218 -0.57 -22.60 -3.17
C GLY A 218 -0.45 -21.15 -3.64
N ALA A 219 -1.51 -20.34 -3.47
CA ALA A 219 -1.48 -18.91 -3.76
C ALA A 219 -0.60 -18.14 -2.78
N ILE A 220 -0.61 -18.49 -1.49
CA ILE A 220 0.25 -17.89 -0.45
C ILE A 220 1.73 -18.14 -0.76
N ILE A 221 2.11 -19.39 -1.05
CA ILE A 221 3.49 -19.74 -1.39
C ILE A 221 3.94 -19.01 -2.66
N ALA A 222 3.11 -18.99 -3.70
CA ALA A 222 3.45 -18.33 -4.95
C ALA A 222 3.64 -16.81 -4.77
N ASN A 223 2.77 -16.16 -3.98
CA ASN A 223 2.87 -14.73 -3.72
C ASN A 223 4.12 -14.39 -2.88
N GLU A 224 4.42 -15.21 -1.87
CA GLU A 224 5.62 -15.04 -1.04
C GLU A 224 6.90 -15.22 -1.86
N LEU A 225 6.97 -16.26 -2.70
CA LEU A 225 8.11 -16.50 -3.56
C LEU A 225 8.31 -15.35 -4.56
N MET A 226 7.22 -14.82 -5.13
CA MET A 226 7.28 -13.67 -6.02
C MET A 226 7.81 -12.43 -5.29
N ALA A 227 7.35 -12.17 -4.06
CA ALA A 227 7.86 -11.07 -3.24
C ALA A 227 9.37 -11.23 -2.96
N LEU A 228 9.82 -12.43 -2.58
CA LEU A 228 11.24 -12.73 -2.36
C LEU A 228 12.08 -12.51 -3.62
N VAL A 229 11.60 -12.95 -4.79
CA VAL A 229 12.28 -12.74 -6.07
C VAL A 229 12.39 -11.25 -6.40
N ILE A 230 11.32 -10.48 -6.23
CA ILE A 230 11.33 -9.03 -6.49
C ILE A 230 12.28 -8.31 -5.54
N ILE A 231 12.25 -8.64 -4.25
CA ILE A 231 13.18 -8.08 -3.26
C ILE A 231 14.62 -8.44 -3.62
N ALA A 232 14.92 -9.72 -3.86
CA ALA A 232 16.26 -10.17 -4.21
C ALA A 232 16.76 -9.52 -5.50
N ALA A 233 15.93 -9.47 -6.55
CA ALA A 233 16.28 -8.80 -7.80
C ALA A 233 16.59 -7.31 -7.59
N THR A 234 15.78 -6.60 -6.80
CA THR A 234 16.01 -5.19 -6.47
C THR A 234 17.35 -5.00 -5.76
N TYR A 235 17.62 -5.79 -4.72
CA TYR A 235 18.89 -5.72 -3.98
C TYR A 235 20.09 -6.08 -4.85
N LEU A 236 20.00 -7.11 -5.69
CA LEU A 236 21.06 -7.50 -6.60
C LEU A 236 21.34 -6.41 -7.64
N THR A 237 20.30 -5.84 -8.25
CA THR A 237 20.45 -4.73 -9.20
C THR A 237 21.04 -3.50 -8.54
N PHE A 238 20.61 -3.15 -7.33
CA PHE A 238 21.10 -1.96 -6.64
C PHE A 238 22.57 -2.15 -6.23
N TYR A 239 22.91 -3.31 -5.67
CA TYR A 239 24.25 -3.61 -5.20
C TYR A 239 25.24 -3.80 -6.35
N PHE A 240 24.94 -4.68 -7.32
CA PHE A 240 25.87 -5.04 -8.39
C PHE A 240 25.70 -4.21 -9.66
N GLY A 241 24.48 -3.81 -10.00
CA GLY A 241 24.19 -3.06 -11.22
C GLY A 241 24.39 -1.55 -11.08
N LEU A 242 24.08 -0.99 -9.90
CA LEU A 242 24.12 0.46 -9.66
C LEU A 242 25.18 0.90 -8.64
N GLY A 243 25.87 -0.04 -7.97
CA GLY A 243 26.90 0.29 -6.97
C GLY A 243 26.34 0.97 -5.70
N ILE A 244 25.04 0.82 -5.42
CA ILE A 244 24.38 1.39 -4.25
C ILE A 244 24.63 0.45 -3.07
N HIS A 245 25.51 0.87 -2.16
CA HIS A 245 25.88 0.06 -0.99
C HIS A 245 25.40 0.68 0.34
N SER A 246 25.55 1.99 0.50
CA SER A 246 25.04 2.73 1.65
C SER A 246 23.55 3.04 1.48
N GLY A 247 22.74 2.81 2.50
CA GLY A 247 21.31 3.13 2.44
C GLY A 247 20.47 2.20 1.54
N ILE A 248 21.06 1.14 0.98
CA ILE A 248 20.42 0.22 0.01
C ILE A 248 19.01 -0.24 0.42
N THR A 249 18.77 -0.50 1.70
CA THR A 249 17.46 -0.92 2.20
C THR A 249 16.41 0.20 2.10
N GLY A 250 16.79 1.45 2.38
CA GLY A 250 15.92 2.60 2.23
C GLY A 250 15.60 2.86 0.75
N ASP A 251 16.63 2.90 -0.09
CA ASP A 251 16.45 3.12 -1.54
C ASP A 251 15.60 2.02 -2.20
N ALA A 252 15.85 0.75 -1.84
CA ALA A 252 15.05 -0.37 -2.33
C ALA A 252 13.59 -0.26 -1.86
N ALA A 253 13.35 0.15 -0.61
CA ALA A 253 11.99 0.36 -0.11
C ALA A 253 11.27 1.49 -0.85
N VAL A 254 11.93 2.64 -1.05
CA VAL A 254 11.42 3.79 -1.83
C VAL A 254 11.04 3.33 -3.25
N TYR A 255 11.89 2.55 -3.91
CA TYR A 255 11.64 2.01 -5.25
C TYR A 255 10.45 1.04 -5.30
N LEU A 256 10.38 0.10 -4.36
CA LEU A 256 9.29 -0.87 -4.31
C LEU A 256 7.95 -0.23 -3.94
N ILE A 257 7.95 0.78 -3.06
CA ILE A 257 6.76 1.60 -2.76
C ILE A 257 6.28 2.34 -4.01
N ALA A 258 7.20 2.90 -4.78
CA ALA A 258 6.86 3.59 -6.02
C ALA A 258 6.23 2.63 -7.06
N LEU A 259 6.82 1.45 -7.24
CA LEU A 259 6.24 0.39 -8.09
C LEU A 259 4.85 -0.06 -7.62
N LEU A 260 4.69 -0.30 -6.31
CA LEU A 260 3.41 -0.65 -5.70
C LEU A 260 2.35 0.42 -5.98
N THR A 261 2.68 1.69 -5.74
CA THR A 261 1.76 2.81 -5.89
C THR A 261 1.31 2.94 -7.35
N VAL A 262 2.24 2.91 -8.29
CA VAL A 262 1.91 2.99 -9.71
C VAL A 262 1.05 1.80 -10.15
N GLY A 263 1.37 0.58 -9.71
CA GLY A 263 0.54 -0.61 -9.96
C GLY A 263 -0.87 -0.47 -9.39
N TYR A 264 -1.01 0.16 -8.22
CA TYR A 264 -2.29 0.42 -7.58
C TYR A 264 -3.13 1.44 -8.37
N LEU A 265 -2.53 2.53 -8.84
CA LEU A 265 -3.20 3.52 -9.70
C LEU A 265 -3.68 2.91 -11.02
N LEU A 266 -2.85 2.06 -11.65
CA LEU A 266 -3.25 1.34 -12.86
C LEU A 266 -4.44 0.41 -12.61
N THR A 267 -4.45 -0.28 -11.47
CA THR A 267 -5.59 -1.13 -11.07
C THR A 267 -6.87 -0.30 -10.93
N HIS A 268 -6.79 0.93 -10.38
CA HIS A 268 -7.94 1.84 -10.30
C HIS A 268 -8.45 2.31 -11.65
N VAL A 269 -7.54 2.67 -12.57
CA VAL A 269 -7.94 3.00 -13.94
C VAL A 269 -8.69 1.83 -14.57
N LEU A 270 -8.16 0.62 -14.48
CA LEU A 270 -8.80 -0.57 -15.03
C LEU A 270 -10.16 -0.87 -14.36
N ALA A 271 -10.24 -0.77 -13.05
CA ALA A 271 -11.49 -0.99 -12.31
C ALA A 271 -12.56 0.04 -12.69
N ASN A 272 -12.20 1.33 -12.71
CA ASN A 272 -13.12 2.42 -13.05
C ASN A 272 -13.62 2.30 -14.49
N VAL A 273 -12.72 1.99 -15.44
CA VAL A 273 -13.10 1.78 -16.84
C VAL A 273 -14.02 0.56 -16.99
N SER A 274 -13.84 -0.48 -16.17
CA SER A 274 -14.66 -1.70 -16.22
C SER A 274 -16.10 -1.49 -15.76
N VAL A 275 -16.37 -0.54 -14.85
CA VAL A 275 -17.71 -0.31 -14.26
C VAL A 275 -18.78 0.03 -15.33
N PRO A 276 -18.60 1.05 -16.21
CA PRO A 276 -19.58 1.34 -17.26
C PRO A 276 -19.86 0.13 -18.17
N PHE A 277 -18.82 -0.62 -18.56
CA PHE A 277 -18.98 -1.81 -19.41
C PHE A 277 -19.73 -2.94 -18.69
N TYR A 278 -19.51 -3.11 -17.39
CA TYR A 278 -20.21 -4.11 -16.60
C TYR A 278 -21.71 -3.79 -16.48
N PHE A 279 -22.06 -2.58 -16.05
CA PHE A 279 -23.46 -2.20 -15.83
C PHE A 279 -24.25 -2.08 -17.14
N THR A 280 -23.63 -1.66 -18.23
CA THR A 280 -24.32 -1.64 -19.54
C THR A 280 -24.62 -3.03 -20.08
N ARG A 281 -23.73 -4.01 -19.86
CA ARG A 281 -23.86 -5.36 -20.42
C ARG A 281 -24.63 -6.33 -19.51
N LYS A 282 -24.41 -6.28 -18.20
CA LYS A 282 -24.93 -7.29 -17.26
C LYS A 282 -26.03 -6.77 -16.34
N GLU A 283 -26.01 -5.50 -15.96
CA GLU A 283 -26.96 -4.93 -14.99
C GLU A 283 -27.64 -3.65 -15.47
N ARG A 284 -28.12 -3.63 -16.72
CA ARG A 284 -28.67 -2.41 -17.34
C ARG A 284 -29.83 -1.78 -16.55
N ARG A 285 -30.59 -2.58 -15.80
CA ARG A 285 -31.73 -2.13 -14.98
C ARG A 285 -31.33 -1.34 -13.73
N SER A 286 -30.14 -1.56 -13.18
CA SER A 286 -29.62 -0.83 -12.01
C SER A 286 -28.72 0.35 -12.41
N LEU A 287 -28.64 0.66 -13.71
CA LEU A 287 -27.70 1.64 -14.24
C LEU A 287 -28.05 3.06 -13.79
N SER A 288 -27.13 3.69 -13.07
CA SER A 288 -27.14 5.11 -12.78
C SER A 288 -26.01 5.80 -13.54
N ILE A 289 -26.33 6.83 -14.32
CA ILE A 289 -25.35 7.61 -15.08
C ILE A 289 -24.31 8.21 -14.13
N THR A 290 -24.75 8.77 -13.00
CA THR A 290 -23.84 9.37 -12.02
C THR A 290 -22.88 8.34 -11.43
N LYS A 291 -23.40 7.20 -10.95
CA LYS A 291 -22.59 6.20 -10.24
C LYS A 291 -21.71 5.36 -11.17
N HIS A 292 -22.16 5.11 -12.40
CA HIS A 292 -21.51 4.14 -13.29
C HIS A 292 -20.81 4.78 -14.50
N TYR A 293 -20.99 6.08 -14.74
CA TYR A 293 -20.25 6.83 -15.77
C TYR A 293 -19.51 8.03 -15.19
N ILE A 294 -20.22 8.99 -14.58
CA ILE A 294 -19.62 10.27 -14.17
C ILE A 294 -18.56 10.05 -13.10
N LEU A 295 -18.89 9.35 -12.00
CA LEU A 295 -17.95 9.11 -10.91
C LEU A 295 -16.72 8.29 -11.35
N PRO A 296 -16.86 7.14 -12.07
CA PRO A 296 -15.70 6.39 -12.56
C PRO A 296 -14.85 7.17 -13.57
N LEU A 297 -15.45 7.95 -14.49
CA LEU A 297 -14.69 8.75 -15.46
C LEU A 297 -13.93 9.89 -14.79
N ALA A 298 -14.56 10.60 -13.84
CA ALA A 298 -13.90 11.64 -13.06
C ALA A 298 -12.73 11.06 -12.25
N SER A 299 -12.94 9.91 -11.59
CA SER A 299 -11.88 9.21 -10.85
C SER A 299 -10.76 8.72 -11.79
N THR A 300 -11.10 8.23 -12.99
CA THR A 300 -10.12 7.83 -14.01
C THR A 300 -9.28 9.02 -14.47
N ALA A 301 -9.90 10.16 -14.76
CA ALA A 301 -9.19 11.37 -15.16
C ALA A 301 -8.23 11.86 -14.06
N ALA A 302 -8.69 11.90 -12.81
CA ALA A 302 -7.85 12.24 -11.66
C ALA A 302 -6.68 11.26 -11.47
N THR A 303 -6.93 9.96 -11.64
CA THR A 303 -5.90 8.91 -11.51
C THR A 303 -4.88 8.98 -12.64
N ILE A 304 -5.30 9.23 -13.89
CA ILE A 304 -4.39 9.43 -15.03
C ILE A 304 -3.55 10.68 -14.84
N PHE A 305 -4.14 11.77 -14.33
CA PHE A 305 -3.41 12.98 -14.00
C PHE A 305 -2.34 12.71 -12.93
N ALA A 306 -2.71 12.04 -11.84
CA ALA A 306 -1.77 11.63 -10.79
C ALA A 306 -0.67 10.70 -11.30
N LEU A 307 -1.01 9.75 -12.17
CA LEU A 307 -0.06 8.85 -12.81
C LEU A 307 0.93 9.60 -13.71
N THR A 308 0.45 10.59 -14.46
CA THR A 308 1.30 11.45 -15.31
C THR A 308 2.29 12.22 -14.47
N LEU A 309 1.82 12.86 -13.38
CA LEU A 309 2.68 13.54 -12.42
C LEU A 309 3.66 12.60 -11.72
N SER A 310 3.31 11.34 -11.53
CA SER A 310 4.20 10.33 -10.93
C SER A 310 5.40 9.97 -11.83
N PHE A 311 5.37 10.33 -13.11
CA PHE A 311 6.45 10.04 -14.05
C PHE A 311 7.27 11.26 -14.48
N THR A 312 6.87 12.48 -14.12
CA THR A 312 7.62 13.70 -14.47
C THR A 312 8.87 13.85 -13.59
N GLY A 313 10.00 14.33 -14.13
CA GLY A 313 11.15 14.68 -13.29
C GLY A 313 11.79 13.53 -12.50
N LEU A 314 11.54 12.26 -12.85
CA LEU A 314 12.24 11.12 -12.24
C LEU A 314 13.73 11.13 -12.64
N THR A 315 14.61 10.92 -11.67
CA THR A 315 16.06 10.94 -11.85
C THR A 315 16.73 9.71 -11.21
N GLY A 316 18.00 9.48 -11.52
CA GLY A 316 18.75 8.35 -10.96
C GLY A 316 18.08 7.00 -11.24
N TYR A 317 18.04 6.13 -10.23
CA TYR A 317 17.43 4.80 -10.35
C TYR A 317 15.90 4.84 -10.56
N MET A 318 15.23 5.92 -10.15
CA MET A 318 13.79 6.12 -10.38
C MET A 318 13.43 6.29 -11.86
N ALA A 319 14.37 6.76 -12.70
CA ALA A 319 14.11 6.94 -14.13
C ALA A 319 13.79 5.62 -14.86
N SER A 320 14.12 4.47 -14.26
CA SER A 320 13.77 3.14 -14.78
C SER A 320 12.29 2.78 -14.60
N LEU A 321 11.57 3.45 -13.71
CA LEU A 321 10.24 3.06 -13.26
C LEU A 321 9.19 3.01 -14.39
N PRO A 322 9.08 4.00 -15.31
CA PRO A 322 8.15 3.92 -16.43
C PRO A 322 8.41 2.71 -17.34
N VAL A 323 9.69 2.36 -17.55
CA VAL A 323 10.10 1.26 -18.43
C VAL A 323 9.71 -0.08 -17.82
N ILE A 324 9.96 -0.28 -16.52
CA ILE A 324 9.55 -1.51 -15.82
C ILE A 324 8.03 -1.66 -15.81
N VAL A 325 7.30 -0.58 -15.54
CA VAL A 325 5.84 -0.58 -15.55
C VAL A 325 5.29 -0.90 -16.94
N ALA A 326 5.85 -0.29 -17.99
CA ALA A 326 5.46 -0.58 -19.37
C ALA A 326 5.74 -2.04 -19.75
N ALA A 327 6.91 -2.57 -19.40
CA ALA A 327 7.27 -3.96 -19.64
C ALA A 327 6.31 -4.93 -18.92
N TYR A 328 5.96 -4.64 -17.67
CA TYR A 328 4.98 -5.41 -16.91
C TYR A 328 3.59 -5.38 -17.56
N LEU A 329 3.10 -4.20 -17.97
CA LEU A 329 1.81 -4.07 -18.65
C LEU A 329 1.77 -4.81 -19.99
N ILE A 330 2.86 -4.77 -20.76
CA ILE A 330 3.00 -5.53 -22.01
C ILE A 330 2.94 -7.03 -21.72
N LEU A 331 3.66 -7.51 -20.70
CA LEU A 331 3.63 -8.91 -20.28
C LEU A 331 2.21 -9.34 -19.90
N VAL A 332 1.52 -8.55 -19.07
CA VAL A 332 0.14 -8.83 -18.67
C VAL A 332 -0.79 -8.85 -19.88
N LEU A 333 -0.67 -7.88 -20.80
CA LEU A 333 -1.47 -7.84 -22.01
C LEU A 333 -1.26 -9.09 -22.88
N ILE A 334 0.00 -9.51 -23.09
CA ILE A 334 0.33 -10.73 -23.84
C ILE A 334 -0.30 -11.95 -23.17
N LEU A 335 -0.21 -12.07 -21.85
CA LEU A 335 -0.81 -13.18 -21.10
C LEU A 335 -2.33 -13.21 -21.25
N VAL A 336 -2.98 -12.05 -21.08
CA VAL A 336 -4.45 -11.92 -21.22
C VAL A 336 -4.89 -12.26 -22.64
N LEU A 337 -4.21 -11.74 -23.67
CA LEU A 337 -4.52 -12.04 -25.07
C LEU A 337 -4.31 -13.53 -25.38
N ARG A 338 -3.21 -14.13 -24.89
CA ARG A 338 -2.94 -15.56 -25.05
C ARG A 338 -4.05 -16.42 -24.45
N ILE A 339 -4.52 -16.10 -23.25
CA ILE A 339 -5.64 -16.80 -22.61
C ILE A 339 -6.92 -16.59 -23.41
N ARG A 340 -7.19 -15.35 -23.88
CA ARG A 340 -8.38 -15.02 -24.67
C ARG A 340 -8.48 -15.80 -25.97
N PHE A 341 -7.35 -16.00 -26.66
CA PHE A 341 -7.32 -16.72 -27.92
C PHE A 341 -7.27 -18.23 -27.75
N LYS A 342 -6.54 -18.76 -26.75
CA LYS A 342 -6.40 -20.21 -26.55
C LYS A 342 -7.55 -20.84 -25.76
N HIS A 343 -8.14 -20.09 -24.83
CA HIS A 343 -9.18 -20.57 -23.92
C HIS A 343 -10.30 -19.52 -23.76
N PRO A 344 -11.05 -19.21 -24.84
CA PRO A 344 -12.10 -18.19 -24.81
C PRO A 344 -13.24 -18.53 -23.84
N ASP A 345 -13.47 -19.81 -23.61
CA ASP A 345 -14.47 -20.35 -22.68
C ASP A 345 -14.13 -20.02 -21.21
N ILE A 346 -12.84 -20.01 -20.85
CA ILE A 346 -12.37 -19.64 -19.52
C ILE A 346 -12.68 -18.16 -19.24
N ILE A 347 -12.39 -17.26 -20.18
CA ILE A 347 -12.69 -15.82 -20.03
C ILE A 347 -14.20 -15.56 -19.97
N ALA A 348 -15.01 -16.31 -20.74
CA ALA A 348 -16.47 -16.15 -20.72
C ALA A 348 -17.12 -16.59 -19.40
N LYS A 349 -16.43 -17.45 -18.63
CA LYS A 349 -16.87 -17.96 -17.32
C LYS A 349 -16.22 -17.23 -16.14
N ALA A 350 -15.10 -16.54 -16.36
CA ALA A 350 -14.38 -15.78 -15.34
C ALA A 350 -15.30 -14.81 -14.58
N GLY A 351 -15.20 -14.82 -13.25
CA GLY A 351 -15.95 -13.91 -12.38
C GLY A 351 -17.46 -14.16 -12.33
N ARG A 352 -17.95 -15.32 -12.80
CA ARG A 352 -19.30 -15.78 -12.46
C ARG A 352 -19.26 -16.25 -11.00
N VAL A 353 -19.97 -15.54 -10.13
CA VAL A 353 -20.32 -16.07 -8.81
C VAL A 353 -21.17 -17.31 -9.08
N ILE A 354 -20.66 -18.49 -8.74
CA ILE A 354 -21.49 -19.70 -8.75
C ILE A 354 -22.57 -19.45 -7.68
N PRO A 355 -23.88 -19.54 -8.01
CA PRO A 355 -24.96 -19.23 -7.07
C PRO A 355 -25.00 -20.11 -5.81
N ASP A 356 -24.17 -21.14 -5.72
CA ASP A 356 -24.32 -22.24 -4.74
C ASP A 356 -23.71 -21.93 -3.36
N LEU A 357 -23.68 -20.66 -2.95
CA LEU A 357 -23.33 -20.25 -1.59
C LEU A 357 -24.28 -19.15 -1.05
N GLU A 358 -25.56 -19.21 -1.39
CA GLU A 358 -26.59 -18.77 -0.45
C GLU A 358 -26.94 -19.96 0.45
N PRO A 359 -26.96 -19.81 1.79
CA PRO A 359 -27.35 -20.88 2.70
C PRO A 359 -28.82 -21.28 2.56
#